data_AF-A0A914RFQ9-F1
#
_entry.id   AF-A0A914RFQ9-F1
#
_cell.length_a   1.000
_cell.length_b   1.000
_cell.length_c   1.000
_cell.angle_alpha   90.00
_cell.angle_beta   90.00
_cell.angle_gamma   90.00
#
_symmetry.space_group_name_H-M   'P 1'
#
loop_
_entity.id
_entity.type
_entity.pdbx_description
1 polymer ?
#
loop_
_entity_poly.entity_id
_entity_poly.type
_entity_poly.pdbx_seq_one_letter_code
_entity_poly.pdbx_strand_id
1 'polypeptide(L)'
;MDRFLSVGPPVYFIVKGDVDFSDRYEQDKICSGAGCGYNSLGAQIARAARWSNRSYIAHPAMNWLDDYIDWMQPHGDPPCCRV
;
A
#
# COMPACT_ATOMS: atom_id res chain seq x y z
N MET A 1 27.94 -7.21 2.21
CA MET A 1 26.48 -7.18 1.95
C MET A 1 26.00 -8.52 1.41
N ASP A 2 26.75 -9.09 0.46
CA ASP A 2 26.40 -10.29 -0.33
C ASP A 2 26.06 -11.58 0.45
N ARG A 3 26.40 -11.68 1.73
CA ARG A 3 26.20 -12.91 2.53
C ARG A 3 25.05 -12.87 3.53
N PHE A 4 24.58 -11.68 3.93
CA PHE A 4 23.63 -11.54 5.04
C PHE A 4 22.53 -10.52 4.79
N LEU A 5 22.66 -9.66 3.77
CA LEU A 5 21.63 -8.68 3.45
C LEU A 5 20.49 -9.38 2.70
N SER A 6 19.30 -9.41 3.31
CA SER A 6 18.12 -10.10 2.77
C SER A 6 17.18 -9.20 1.97
N VAL A 7 17.48 -7.90 1.86
CA VAL A 7 16.66 -6.91 1.14
C VAL A 7 17.54 -6.02 0.27
N GLY A 8 17.01 -5.62 -0.88
CA GLY A 8 17.64 -4.64 -1.75
C GLY A 8 17.44 -3.19 -1.26
N PRO A 9 17.94 -2.21 -2.02
CA PRO A 9 17.62 -0.80 -1.79
C PRO A 9 16.10 -0.54 -1.80
N PRO A 10 15.62 0.49 -1.07
CA PRO A 10 14.22 0.88 -1.13
C PRO A 10 13.87 1.53 -2.46
N VAL A 11 12.61 1.38 -2.87
CA VAL A 11 12.03 2.04 -4.05
C VAL A 11 10.76 2.78 -3.64
N TYR A 12 10.56 3.97 -4.18
CA TYR A 12 9.42 4.83 -3.86
C TYR A 12 8.56 5.03 -5.10
N PHE A 13 7.31 4.56 -5.05
CA PHE A 13 6.32 4.78 -6.10
C PHE A 13 5.59 6.09 -5.83
N ILE A 14 5.92 7.12 -6.61
CA ILE A 14 5.41 8.48 -6.41
C ILE A 14 4.17 8.68 -7.29
N VAL A 15 3.03 8.93 -6.66
CA VAL A 15 1.82 9.41 -7.34
C VAL A 15 1.96 10.92 -7.53
N LYS A 16 1.85 11.39 -8.78
CA LYS A 16 1.96 12.81 -9.16
C LYS A 16 0.63 13.31 -9.72
N GLY A 17 0.46 14.63 -9.71
CA GLY A 17 -0.72 15.30 -10.24
C GLY A 17 -1.79 15.55 -9.18
N ASP A 18 -2.93 16.07 -9.62
CA ASP A 18 -4.04 16.45 -8.76
C ASP A 18 -4.95 15.24 -8.50
N VAL A 19 -4.60 14.47 -7.47
CA VAL A 19 -5.42 13.36 -6.96
C VAL A 19 -6.19 13.84 -5.73
N ASP A 20 -7.51 13.76 -5.77
CA ASP A 20 -8.34 14.02 -4.60
C ASP A 20 -8.40 12.77 -3.71
N PHE A 21 -7.54 12.72 -2.68
CA PHE A 21 -7.51 11.61 -1.73
C PHE A 21 -8.74 11.55 -0.80
N SER A 22 -9.60 12.57 -0.81
CA SER A 22 -10.86 12.56 -0.05
C SER A 22 -11.96 11.82 -0.81
N ASP A 23 -11.85 11.73 -2.14
CA ASP A 23 -12.80 11.01 -2.98
C ASP A 23 -12.58 9.48 -2.89
N ARG A 24 -13.65 8.74 -2.63
CA ARG A 24 -13.56 7.28 -2.44
C ARG A 24 -13.12 6.56 -3.71
N TYR A 25 -13.53 7.05 -4.87
CA TYR A 25 -13.18 6.42 -6.15
C TYR A 25 -11.68 6.58 -6.44
N GLU A 26 -11.06 7.70 -6.11
CA GLU A 26 -9.60 7.86 -6.17
C GLU A 26 -8.88 7.01 -5.10
N GLN A 27 -9.41 6.92 -3.87
CA GLN A 27 -8.85 6.02 -2.84
C GLN A 27 -8.80 4.57 -3.32
N ASP A 28 -9.87 4.07 -3.96
CA ASP A 28 -9.96 2.70 -4.46
C ASP A 28 -8.92 2.39 -5.56
N LYS A 29 -8.41 3.41 -6.26
CA LYS A 29 -7.31 3.25 -7.22
C LYS A 29 -5.94 3.14 -6.56
N ILE A 30 -5.81 3.46 -5.27
CA ILE A 30 -4.52 3.57 -4.57
C ILE A 30 -4.38 2.53 -3.47
N CYS A 31 -5.41 2.32 -2.65
CA CYS A 31 -5.38 1.43 -1.49
C CYS A 31 -5.16 -0.05 -1.88
N SER A 32 -4.67 -0.88 -0.95
CA SER A 32 -4.27 -2.28 -1.18
C SER A 32 -5.19 -3.31 -0.51
N GLY A 33 -6.05 -2.86 0.41
CA GLY A 33 -6.92 -3.71 1.22
C GLY A 33 -8.17 -4.26 0.53
N ALA A 34 -9.01 -4.93 1.31
CA ALA A 34 -10.32 -5.37 0.85
C ALA A 34 -11.22 -4.15 0.53
N GLY A 35 -12.00 -4.24 -0.55
CA GLY A 35 -12.82 -3.14 -1.04
C GLY A 35 -12.09 -2.16 -1.97
N CYS A 36 -10.75 -2.23 -2.05
CA CYS A 36 -9.96 -1.49 -3.04
C CYS A 36 -10.09 -2.10 -4.44
N GLY A 37 -9.81 -1.30 -5.46
CA GLY A 37 -9.84 -1.74 -6.85
C GLY A 37 -8.86 -2.89 -7.11
N TYR A 38 -9.26 -3.89 -7.89
CA TYR A 38 -8.40 -5.03 -8.24
C TYR A 38 -7.09 -4.57 -8.92
N ASN A 39 -7.14 -3.48 -9.68
CA ASN A 39 -5.97 -2.87 -10.34
C ASN A 39 -5.46 -1.62 -9.62
N SER A 40 -5.72 -1.46 -8.33
CA SER A 40 -5.15 -0.35 -7.56
C SER A 40 -3.62 -0.40 -7.55
N LEU A 41 -2.99 0.76 -7.28
CA LEU A 41 -1.54 0.86 -7.15
C LEU A 41 -0.98 -0.14 -6.13
N GLY A 42 -1.57 -0.17 -4.94
CA GLY A 42 -1.23 -1.11 -3.88
C GLY A 42 -1.36 -2.57 -4.32
N ALA A 43 -2.47 -2.94 -4.96
CA ALA A 43 -2.69 -4.30 -5.44
C ALA A 43 -1.71 -4.71 -6.56
N GLN A 44 -1.36 -3.79 -7.46
CA GLN A 44 -0.36 -4.04 -8.50
C GLN A 44 1.03 -4.30 -7.90
N ILE A 45 1.48 -3.50 -6.94
CA ILE A 45 2.79 -3.68 -6.28
C ILE A 45 2.79 -4.98 -5.47
N ALA A 46 1.72 -5.26 -4.72
CA ALA A 46 1.60 -6.51 -3.97
C ALA A 46 1.63 -7.75 -4.89
N ARG A 47 0.99 -7.69 -6.06
CA ARG A 47 1.08 -8.76 -7.07
C ARG A 47 2.49 -8.89 -7.65
N ALA A 48 3.15 -7.78 -7.94
CA ALA A 48 4.53 -7.80 -8.43
C ALA A 48 5.48 -8.44 -7.40
N ALA A 49 5.27 -8.16 -6.10
CA ALA A 49 6.04 -8.74 -5.01
C ALA A 49 5.93 -10.28 -4.92
N ARG A 50 4.79 -10.86 -5.35
CA ARG A 50 4.63 -12.33 -5.42
C ARG A 50 5.53 -13.00 -6.46
N TRP A 51 6.03 -12.24 -7.44
CA TRP A 51 6.91 -12.71 -8.51
C TRP A 51 8.25 -11.95 -8.50
N SER A 52 8.85 -11.86 -7.30
CA SER A 52 10.06 -11.07 -7.03
C SER A 52 11.27 -11.44 -7.91
N ASN A 53 11.34 -12.68 -8.40
CA ASN A 53 12.37 -13.14 -9.34
C ASN A 53 12.26 -12.51 -10.76
N ARG A 54 11.13 -11.87 -11.08
CA ARG A 54 10.89 -11.18 -12.36
C ARG A 54 10.74 -9.68 -12.18
N SER A 55 10.02 -9.26 -11.14
CA SER A 55 9.74 -7.84 -10.87
C SER A 55 10.84 -7.15 -10.08
N TYR A 56 11.71 -7.90 -9.40
CA TYR A 56 12.72 -7.41 -8.45
C TYR A 56 12.14 -6.60 -7.28
N ILE A 57 10.83 -6.70 -7.07
CA ILE A 57 10.14 -6.17 -5.88
C ILE A 57 10.00 -7.32 -4.89
N ALA A 58 10.61 -7.20 -3.72
CA ALA A 58 10.61 -8.27 -2.72
C ALA A 58 9.37 -8.26 -1.81
N HIS A 59 8.79 -7.09 -1.55
CA HIS A 59 7.71 -6.89 -0.59
C HIS A 59 6.64 -5.92 -1.14
N PRO A 60 5.38 -6.02 -0.69
CA PRO A 60 4.35 -5.02 -0.97
C PRO A 60 4.78 -3.61 -0.52
N ALA A 61 4.16 -2.58 -1.08
CA ALA A 61 4.41 -1.21 -0.65
C ALA A 61 3.79 -0.95 0.73
N MET A 62 4.50 -0.16 1.54
CA MET A 62 3.88 0.53 2.68
C MET A 62 3.01 1.65 2.12
N ASN A 63 1.72 1.63 2.42
CA ASN A 63 0.75 2.54 1.86
C ASN A 63 0.01 3.28 2.98
N TRP A 64 0.33 4.55 3.15
CA TRP A 64 -0.22 5.39 4.21
C TRP A 64 -1.76 5.47 4.18
N LEU A 65 -2.38 5.33 3.00
CA LEU A 65 -3.83 5.40 2.87
C LEU A 65 -4.50 4.15 3.46
N ASP A 66 -3.88 2.98 3.33
CA ASP A 66 -4.38 1.75 3.96
C ASP A 66 -4.34 1.89 5.49
N ASP A 67 -3.22 2.36 6.03
CA ASP A 67 -3.03 2.57 7.46
C ASP A 67 -4.01 3.64 8.01
N TYR A 68 -4.25 4.72 7.25
CA TYR A 68 -5.23 5.74 7.61
C TYR A 68 -6.65 5.18 7.70
N ILE A 69 -7.07 4.39 6.70
CA ILE A 69 -8.39 3.76 6.69
C ILE A 69 -8.53 2.79 7.86
N ASP A 70 -7.50 1.99 8.15
CA ASP A 70 -7.49 1.06 9.28
C ASP A 70 -7.56 1.79 10.63
N TRP A 71 -6.78 2.85 10.79
CA TRP A 71 -6.77 3.68 11.99
C TRP A 71 -8.12 4.36 12.27
N MET A 72 -8.86 4.71 11.22
CA MET A 72 -10.19 5.30 11.29
C MET A 72 -11.32 4.29 11.59
N GLN A 73 -11.05 2.98 11.61
CA GLN A 73 -12.10 1.98 11.83
C GLN A 73 -12.77 2.16 13.21
N PRO A 74 -14.11 2.36 13.27
CA PRO A 74 -14.82 2.61 14.53
C PRO A 74 -14.75 1.45 15.53
N HIS A 75 -14.52 0.24 15.03
CA HIS A 75 -14.52 -1.00 15.80
C HIS A 75 -13.12 -1.65 15.88
N GLY A 76 -12.06 -0.86 15.68
CA GLY A 76 -10.69 -1.34 15.90
C GLY A 76 -10.49 -1.81 17.34
N ASP A 77 -9.64 -2.82 17.54
CA ASP A 77 -9.24 -3.33 18.85
C ASP A 77 -7.71 -3.25 19.02
N PRO A 78 -7.19 -2.26 19.78
CA PRO A 78 -7.93 -1.23 20.52
C PRO A 78 -8.50 -0.13 19.61
N PRO A 79 -9.54 0.62 20.04
CA PRO A 79 -10.08 1.70 19.22
C PRO A 79 -9.05 2.82 19.06
N CYS A 80 -8.76 3.24 17.82
CA CYS A 80 -7.66 4.13 17.49
C CYS A 80 -8.06 5.61 17.43
N CYS A 81 -9.00 5.99 16.57
CA CYS A 81 -9.48 7.36 16.41
C CYS A 81 -10.54 7.72 17.46
N ARG A 82 -10.17 8.53 18.46
CA ARG A 82 -11.06 9.01 19.54
C ARG A 82 -10.96 10.54 19.68
N VAL A 83 -12.05 11.19 20.09
CA VAL A 83 -12.13 12.62 20.41
C VAL A 83 -12.50 12.78 21.88
#